data_AF-Q4S7W3-F1
#
_entry.id   AF-Q4S7W3-F1
#
_cell.length_a   1.000
_cell.length_b   1.000
_cell.length_c   1.000
_cell.angle_alpha   90.00
_cell.angle_beta   90.00
_cell.angle_gamma   90.00
#
_symmetry.space_group_name_H-M   'P 1'
#
loop_
_entity.id
_entity.type
_entity.pdbx_description
1 polymer ?
#
loop_
_entity_poly.entity_id
_entity_poly.type
_entity_poly.pdbx_seq_one_letter_code
_entity_poly.pdbx_strand_id
1 'polypeptide(L)'
;RPARPPLLSGQPFIIFWGILDSTCSSRPDPRSFGVEPEGRVAVFYEDTLGNYPYFVSKDAPVNGGLPQHTRLDTHLQKTQQDLEAALPAPRYLGLGVLRWAEWLPQWSRNQAKQATYLEASRKLLKTFFPNWSQEEVEKWSKVDFEAAAQSLMLETLREVKRLRPKALWGFSPYPACYSGEPSQTTLANYSSQCPPAEMALNDDLLWLWRRCSALYPLLTLEKVQSGSAGARLYLSNQLKEALRVSSLTSSAFDLPVFPLVKSFYASTNTFLSQADLVSAVGESAAMGTAGVVIWEKSETKTERECQDLAEFVTKVLGPYSSNVTAAARLCSASLCQGKGRCVRQNPDSSAYLHLP
;
A
#
# COMPACT_ATOMS: atom_id res chain seq x y z
N ARG A 1 10.08 -11.76 -15.36
CA ARG A 1 10.49 -13.10 -14.89
C ARG A 1 9.23 -13.94 -14.72
N PRO A 2 9.26 -15.25 -14.37
CA PRO A 2 8.02 -15.93 -14.05
C PRO A 2 7.33 -15.23 -12.88
N ALA A 3 6.01 -15.07 -12.97
CA ALA A 3 5.21 -14.56 -11.87
C ALA A 3 5.20 -15.58 -10.73
N ARG A 4 5.18 -15.10 -9.48
CA ARG A 4 4.97 -15.96 -8.32
C ARG A 4 3.62 -16.70 -8.45
N PRO A 5 3.53 -17.99 -8.07
CA PRO A 5 2.27 -18.70 -8.02
C PRO A 5 1.19 -17.93 -7.24
N PRO A 6 -0.09 -18.06 -7.62
CA PRO A 6 -1.17 -17.34 -6.97
C PRO A 6 -1.28 -17.72 -5.49
N LEU A 7 -1.70 -16.77 -4.65
CA LEU A 7 -1.84 -17.01 -3.20
C LEU A 7 -2.88 -18.11 -2.92
N LEU A 8 -3.97 -18.10 -3.68
CA LEU A 8 -4.98 -19.15 -3.70
C LEU A 8 -4.97 -19.85 -5.06
N SER A 9 -5.00 -21.18 -5.03
CA SER A 9 -4.98 -21.98 -6.25
C SER A 9 -6.14 -21.60 -7.19
N GLY A 10 -5.85 -21.49 -8.49
CA GLY A 10 -6.85 -21.12 -9.49
C GLY A 10 -7.30 -19.66 -9.47
N GLN A 11 -6.70 -18.80 -8.64
CA GLN A 11 -7.03 -17.37 -8.58
C GLN A 11 -5.86 -16.50 -9.08
N PRO A 12 -5.78 -16.23 -10.40
CA PRO A 12 -4.71 -15.41 -10.96
C PRO A 12 -4.77 -13.95 -10.49
N PHE A 13 -5.97 -13.43 -10.25
CA PHE A 13 -6.23 -12.11 -9.69
C PHE A 13 -7.28 -12.24 -8.59
N ILE A 14 -7.00 -11.70 -7.40
CA ILE A 14 -7.84 -11.83 -6.20
C ILE A 14 -8.18 -10.45 -5.63
N ILE A 15 -9.41 -10.27 -5.19
CA ILE A 15 -9.85 -9.04 -4.52
C ILE A 15 -10.02 -9.38 -3.05
N PHE A 16 -9.35 -8.64 -2.17
CA PHE A 16 -9.50 -8.79 -0.73
C PHE A 16 -10.35 -7.67 -0.15
N TRP A 17 -11.20 -8.03 0.81
CA TRP A 17 -11.91 -7.11 1.67
C TRP A 17 -11.02 -6.69 2.84
N GLY A 18 -10.63 -5.42 2.86
CA GLY A 18 -9.83 -4.79 3.91
C GLY A 18 -10.55 -3.62 4.59
N ILE A 19 -11.88 -3.55 4.48
CA ILE A 19 -12.71 -2.58 5.19
C ILE A 19 -13.17 -3.24 6.49
N LEU A 20 -12.96 -2.57 7.62
CA LEU A 20 -13.51 -2.97 8.90
C LEU A 20 -14.97 -2.50 8.97
N ASP A 21 -15.90 -3.43 8.81
CA ASP A 21 -17.35 -3.17 8.83
C ASP A 21 -18.10 -4.14 9.75
N SER A 22 -17.39 -4.75 10.71
CA SER A 22 -17.97 -5.66 11.69
C SER A 22 -19.06 -5.04 12.57
N THR A 23 -19.08 -3.70 12.67
CA THR A 23 -20.13 -2.96 13.38
C THR A 23 -21.39 -2.72 12.55
N CYS A 24 -21.36 -3.00 11.24
CA CYS A 24 -22.50 -2.79 10.35
C CYS A 24 -23.49 -3.97 10.40
N SER A 25 -24.75 -3.67 10.71
CA SER A 25 -25.87 -4.63 10.63
C SER A 25 -26.19 -4.98 9.17
N SER A 26 -26.52 -6.25 8.89
CA SER A 26 -26.97 -6.72 7.57
C SER A 26 -26.02 -6.43 6.39
N ARG A 27 -24.70 -6.44 6.64
CA ARG A 27 -23.69 -6.25 5.60
C ARG A 27 -23.78 -7.32 4.50
N PRO A 28 -23.68 -6.95 3.21
CA PRO A 28 -23.59 -7.93 2.12
C PRO A 28 -22.36 -8.81 2.30
N ASP A 29 -22.47 -10.11 2.01
CA ASP A 29 -21.32 -11.02 2.07
C ASP A 29 -20.41 -10.81 0.83
N PRO A 30 -19.17 -10.28 0.98
CA PRO A 30 -18.28 -10.04 -0.15
C PRO A 30 -17.94 -11.32 -0.92
N ARG A 31 -18.04 -12.50 -0.28
CA ARG A 31 -17.78 -13.80 -0.93
C ARG A 31 -18.71 -14.08 -2.09
N SER A 32 -19.95 -13.58 -2.02
CA SER A 32 -20.93 -13.71 -3.10
C SER A 32 -20.47 -13.03 -4.40
N PHE A 33 -19.49 -12.13 -4.31
CA PHE A 33 -18.92 -11.37 -5.41
C PHE A 33 -17.48 -11.78 -5.77
N GLY A 34 -17.01 -12.93 -5.28
CA GLY A 34 -15.64 -13.38 -5.52
C GLY A 34 -14.56 -12.56 -4.79
N VAL A 35 -14.97 -11.79 -3.77
CA VAL A 35 -14.07 -11.05 -2.89
C VAL A 35 -13.76 -11.90 -1.66
N GLU A 36 -12.48 -12.05 -1.32
CA GLU A 36 -12.08 -12.72 -0.09
C GLU A 36 -12.45 -11.86 1.12
N PRO A 37 -13.14 -12.43 2.12
CA PRO A 37 -13.69 -11.68 3.25
C PRO A 37 -12.60 -11.25 4.25
N GLU A 38 -13.05 -10.58 5.33
CA GLU A 38 -12.22 -10.21 6.48
C GLU A 38 -11.37 -11.39 7.01
N GLY A 39 -10.22 -11.07 7.60
CA GLY A 39 -9.30 -12.06 8.18
C GLY A 39 -8.28 -12.66 7.19
N ARG A 40 -8.26 -12.18 5.94
CA ARG A 40 -7.20 -12.46 4.95
C ARG A 40 -6.21 -11.32 4.75
N VAL A 41 -6.53 -10.14 5.28
CA VAL A 41 -5.69 -8.95 5.25
C VAL A 41 -5.61 -8.41 6.67
N ALA A 42 -4.38 -8.20 7.13
CA ALA A 42 -4.10 -7.52 8.39
C ALA A 42 -3.34 -6.24 8.06
N VAL A 43 -3.92 -5.11 8.46
CA VAL A 43 -3.34 -3.78 8.25
C VAL A 43 -2.91 -3.24 9.59
N PHE A 44 -1.63 -2.89 9.71
CA PHE A 44 -1.04 -2.34 10.92
C PHE A 44 -0.68 -0.87 10.69
N TYR A 45 -1.38 0.00 11.40
CA TYR A 45 -1.20 1.44 11.47
C TYR A 45 -0.09 1.87 12.45
N GLU A 46 0.09 3.17 12.61
CA GLU A 46 1.11 3.80 13.44
C GLU A 46 1.11 3.35 14.92
N ASP A 47 -0.04 2.95 15.44
CA ASP A 47 -0.30 2.66 16.85
C ASP A 47 -0.67 1.18 17.12
N THR A 48 -0.62 0.32 16.09
CA THR A 48 -1.10 -1.07 16.19
C THR A 48 -0.01 -2.13 16.07
N LEU A 49 1.25 -1.76 15.81
CA LEU A 49 2.35 -2.72 15.73
C LEU A 49 3.68 -2.17 16.23
N GLY A 50 4.11 -2.65 17.38
CA GLY A 50 5.38 -2.24 17.97
C GLY A 50 5.35 -0.80 18.47
N ASN A 51 6.53 -0.30 18.83
CA ASN A 51 6.70 1.09 19.23
C ASN A 51 7.14 1.94 18.04
N TYR A 52 6.30 2.03 17.01
CA TYR A 52 6.60 2.86 15.85
C TYR A 52 6.53 4.35 16.25
N PRO A 53 7.56 5.17 15.95
CA PRO A 53 7.61 6.56 16.38
C PRO A 53 6.85 7.48 15.42
N TYR A 54 6.06 8.40 15.96
CA TYR A 54 5.35 9.40 15.18
C TYR A 54 4.98 10.63 16.02
N PHE A 55 4.51 11.68 15.37
CA PHE A 55 3.97 12.88 16.03
C PHE A 55 2.46 12.96 15.84
N VAL A 56 1.69 13.09 16.92
CA VAL A 56 0.26 13.44 16.85
C VAL A 56 0.10 14.93 16.51
N SER A 57 0.95 15.75 17.11
CA SER A 57 1.14 17.16 16.80
C SER A 57 2.61 17.51 17.02
N LYS A 58 3.04 18.73 16.63
CA LYS A 58 4.46 19.16 16.68
C LYS A 58 5.12 18.93 18.04
N ASP A 59 4.36 19.06 19.13
CA ASP A 59 4.85 18.94 20.51
C ASP A 59 4.39 17.66 21.23
N ALA A 60 3.75 16.73 20.50
CA ALA A 60 3.24 15.48 21.04
C ALA A 60 3.88 14.26 20.35
N PRO A 61 5.16 13.94 20.66
CA PRO A 61 5.83 12.75 20.17
C PRO A 61 5.28 11.49 20.84
N VAL A 62 4.95 10.48 20.03
CA VAL A 62 4.65 9.12 20.46
C VAL A 62 5.86 8.23 20.17
N ASN A 63 6.21 7.36 21.12
CA ASN A 63 7.40 6.50 21.06
C ASN A 63 8.70 7.29 20.74
N GLY A 64 8.79 8.52 21.23
CA GLY A 64 9.95 9.41 21.00
C GLY A 64 9.94 10.17 19.67
N GLY A 65 8.92 9.98 18.82
CA GLY A 65 8.63 10.76 17.61
C GLY A 65 9.57 10.53 16.42
N LEU A 66 10.82 10.15 16.65
CA LEU A 66 11.83 9.94 15.62
C LEU A 66 12.34 8.48 15.59
N PRO A 67 12.71 7.94 14.42
CA PRO A 67 13.30 6.60 14.33
C PRO A 67 14.60 6.49 15.13
N GLN A 68 15.47 7.50 15.11
CA GLN A 68 16.73 7.50 15.88
C GLN A 68 16.56 7.60 17.40
N HIS A 69 15.35 7.91 17.89
CA HIS A 69 15.01 7.82 19.33
C HIS A 69 14.46 6.44 19.73
N THR A 70 14.12 5.60 18.76
CA THR A 70 13.43 4.35 19.03
C THR A 70 14.42 3.29 19.50
N ARG A 71 14.19 2.75 20.70
CA ARG A 71 14.93 1.59 21.18
C ARG A 71 14.43 0.33 20.46
N LEU A 72 15.27 -0.20 19.56
CA LEU A 72 14.90 -1.27 18.66
C LEU A 72 14.44 -2.55 19.40
N ASP A 73 15.14 -2.97 20.45
CA ASP A 73 14.77 -4.19 21.21
C ASP A 73 13.37 -4.09 21.79
N THR A 74 13.03 -2.95 22.38
CA THR A 74 11.69 -2.74 22.96
C THR A 74 10.62 -2.62 21.87
N HIS A 75 10.97 -2.05 20.70
CA HIS A 75 10.07 -2.02 19.55
C HIS A 75 9.76 -3.45 19.10
N LEU A 76 10.77 -4.30 18.90
CA LEU A 76 10.60 -5.67 18.41
C LEU A 76 9.86 -6.57 19.41
N GLN A 77 10.12 -6.41 20.72
CA GLN A 77 9.34 -7.11 21.75
C GLN A 77 7.85 -6.74 21.69
N LYS A 78 7.54 -5.45 21.52
CA LYS A 78 6.15 -5.00 21.36
C LYS A 78 5.55 -5.46 20.03
N THR A 79 6.32 -5.44 18.94
CA THR A 79 5.91 -6.00 17.63
C THR A 79 5.51 -7.47 17.75
N GLN A 80 6.27 -8.27 18.50
CA GLN A 80 5.92 -9.67 18.74
C GLN A 80 4.58 -9.80 19.47
N GLN A 81 4.40 -9.07 20.58
CA GLN A 81 3.17 -9.12 21.38
C GLN A 81 1.94 -8.70 20.56
N ASP A 82 2.05 -7.58 19.84
CA ASP A 82 0.95 -7.05 19.01
C ASP A 82 0.59 -8.00 17.88
N LEU A 83 1.59 -8.59 17.23
CA LEU A 83 1.35 -9.53 16.15
C LEU A 83 0.73 -10.84 16.64
N GLU A 84 1.13 -11.31 17.82
CA GLU A 84 0.53 -12.50 18.45
C GLU A 84 -0.94 -12.26 18.82
N ALA A 85 -1.26 -11.08 19.33
CA ALA A 85 -2.63 -10.70 19.63
C ALA A 85 -3.49 -10.53 18.36
N ALA A 86 -2.99 -9.81 17.36
CA ALA A 86 -3.75 -9.51 16.14
C ALA A 86 -3.88 -10.72 15.19
N LEU A 87 -2.85 -11.56 15.11
CA LEU A 87 -2.80 -12.70 14.20
C LEU A 87 -2.40 -13.98 14.95
N PRO A 88 -3.25 -14.54 15.81
CA PRO A 88 -2.87 -15.65 16.69
C PRO A 88 -2.45 -16.92 15.95
N ALA A 89 -2.92 -17.13 14.70
CA ALA A 89 -2.57 -18.29 13.89
C ALA A 89 -1.12 -18.23 13.36
N PRO A 90 -0.19 -19.11 13.77
CA PRO A 90 1.21 -19.04 13.32
C PRO A 90 1.38 -19.30 11.81
N ARG A 91 0.44 -20.05 11.22
CA ARG A 91 0.37 -20.35 9.79
C ARG A 91 -0.57 -19.41 9.03
N TYR A 92 -0.78 -18.19 9.52
CA TYR A 92 -1.56 -17.17 8.83
C TYR A 92 -1.13 -17.07 7.35
N LEU A 93 -2.10 -17.31 6.47
CA LEU A 93 -1.95 -17.26 5.02
C LEU A 93 -2.83 -16.13 4.49
N GLY A 94 -2.23 -14.95 4.42
CA GLY A 94 -2.87 -13.72 4.00
C GLY A 94 -1.86 -12.61 3.76
N LEU A 95 -2.38 -11.40 3.67
CA LEU A 95 -1.60 -10.18 3.49
C LEU A 95 -1.35 -9.54 4.84
N GLY A 96 -0.11 -9.13 5.09
CA GLY A 96 0.32 -8.32 6.23
C GLY A 96 0.86 -6.99 5.72
N VAL A 97 0.10 -5.92 5.96
CA VAL A 97 0.38 -4.59 5.42
C VAL A 97 0.78 -3.67 6.56
N LEU A 98 2.00 -3.16 6.50
CA LEU A 98 2.48 -2.12 7.42
C LEU A 98 2.13 -0.75 6.81
N ARG A 99 1.05 -0.13 7.28
CA ARG A 99 0.54 1.18 6.85
C ARG A 99 1.21 2.31 7.62
N TRP A 100 2.51 2.45 7.42
CA TRP A 100 3.33 3.51 8.00
C TRP A 100 3.58 4.61 6.96
N ALA A 101 3.02 5.80 7.19
CA ALA A 101 3.06 6.95 6.29
C ALA A 101 3.40 8.28 6.99
N GLU A 102 3.67 8.21 8.29
CA GLU A 102 3.92 9.31 9.20
C GLU A 102 5.25 9.96 8.87
N TRP A 103 6.26 9.15 8.53
CA TRP A 103 7.52 9.57 7.94
C TRP A 103 7.96 8.58 6.85
N LEU A 104 8.84 9.02 5.97
CA LEU A 104 9.40 8.25 4.86
C LEU A 104 10.87 7.96 5.17
N PRO A 105 11.44 6.77 4.83
CA PRO A 105 12.80 6.42 5.23
C PRO A 105 13.88 7.22 4.49
N GLN A 106 13.50 7.99 3.46
CA GLN A 106 14.40 8.86 2.69
C GLN A 106 14.17 10.30 3.12
N TRP A 107 15.21 10.95 3.63
CA TRP A 107 15.18 12.32 4.17
C TRP A 107 14.52 13.30 3.21
N SER A 108 14.92 13.27 1.93
CA SER A 108 14.45 14.20 0.89
C SER A 108 12.94 14.14 0.64
N ARG A 109 12.28 13.01 0.95
CA ARG A 109 10.83 12.85 0.75
C ARG A 109 10.00 13.41 1.91
N ASN A 110 10.58 13.69 3.07
CA ASN A 110 9.86 14.17 4.25
C ASN A 110 9.62 15.69 4.18
N GLN A 111 8.73 16.10 3.28
CA GLN A 111 8.37 17.51 3.06
C GLN A 111 6.95 17.79 3.54
N ALA A 112 6.54 19.07 3.53
CA ALA A 112 5.18 19.50 3.89
C ALA A 112 4.67 18.88 5.19
N LYS A 113 3.74 17.91 5.12
CA LYS A 113 3.13 17.24 6.29
C LYS A 113 4.17 16.53 7.18
N GLN A 114 5.29 16.09 6.60
CA GLN A 114 6.37 15.39 7.30
C GLN A 114 7.58 16.30 7.65
N ALA A 115 7.49 17.62 7.42
CA ALA A 115 8.60 18.54 7.71
C ALA A 115 9.03 18.53 9.19
N THR A 116 8.10 18.26 10.11
CA THR A 116 8.37 18.13 11.55
C THR A 116 9.47 17.11 11.86
N TYR A 117 9.56 16.00 11.12
CA TYR A 117 10.57 14.97 11.35
C TYR A 117 11.98 15.50 11.03
N LEU A 118 12.11 16.33 9.99
CA LEU A 118 13.38 16.97 9.64
C LEU A 118 13.78 18.01 10.68
N GLU A 119 12.83 18.86 11.11
CA GLU A 119 13.06 19.87 12.15
C GLU A 119 13.46 19.23 13.48
N ALA A 120 12.74 18.20 13.92
CA ALA A 120 13.00 17.50 15.16
C ALA A 120 14.36 16.76 15.13
N SER A 121 14.71 16.15 13.98
CA SER A 121 16.03 15.50 13.80
C SER A 121 17.20 16.48 13.90
N ARG A 122 17.05 17.69 13.32
CA ARG A 122 18.05 18.76 13.44
C ARG A 122 18.17 19.27 14.87
N LYS A 123 17.02 19.52 15.52
CA LYS A 123 16.96 19.96 16.91
C LYS A 123 17.66 18.94 17.81
N LEU A 124 17.40 17.65 17.60
CA LEU A 124 18.03 16.57 18.33
C LEU A 124 19.55 16.58 18.20
N LEU A 125 20.10 16.62 16.98
CA LEU A 125 21.56 16.65 16.87
C LEU A 125 22.19 17.91 17.45
N LYS A 126 21.48 19.04 17.39
CA LYS A 126 21.96 20.29 17.99
C LYS A 126 22.03 20.24 19.52
N THR A 127 21.23 19.41 20.20
CA THR A 127 21.36 19.24 21.66
C THR A 127 22.63 18.48 22.04
N PHE A 128 23.04 17.49 21.23
CA PHE A 128 24.28 16.75 21.45
C PHE A 128 25.52 17.47 20.94
N PHE A 129 25.39 18.26 19.87
CA PHE A 129 26.50 18.97 19.24
C PHE A 129 26.19 20.47 19.07
N PRO A 130 26.17 21.26 20.16
CA PRO A 130 25.81 22.68 20.10
C PRO A 130 26.69 23.53 19.19
N ASN A 131 27.96 23.14 19.01
CA ASN A 131 28.95 23.90 18.26
C ASN A 131 28.97 23.60 16.75
N TRP A 132 28.24 22.59 16.28
CA TRP A 132 28.19 22.27 14.85
C TRP A 132 27.57 23.39 14.03
N SER A 133 28.11 23.61 12.84
CA SER A 133 27.52 24.47 11.82
C SER A 133 26.16 23.93 11.35
N GLN A 134 25.37 24.78 10.70
CA GLN A 134 24.09 24.37 10.14
C GLN A 134 24.25 23.26 9.08
N GLU A 135 25.32 23.30 8.29
CA GLU A 135 25.62 22.28 7.27
C GLU A 135 25.96 20.93 7.90
N GLU A 136 26.75 20.92 8.98
CA GLU A 136 27.06 19.70 9.72
C GLU A 136 25.81 19.09 10.35
N VAL A 137 24.94 19.91 10.95
CA VAL A 137 23.67 19.44 11.50
C VAL A 137 22.79 18.85 10.42
N GLU A 138 22.63 19.52 9.27
CA GLU A 138 21.82 19.01 8.15
C GLU A 138 22.34 17.65 7.67
N LYS A 139 23.64 17.57 7.39
CA LYS A 139 24.29 16.37 6.87
C LYS A 139 24.12 15.19 7.82
N TRP A 140 24.43 15.38 9.10
CA TRP A 140 24.38 14.28 10.07
C TRP A 140 22.96 13.93 10.48
N SER A 141 22.02 14.88 10.50
CA SER A 141 20.60 14.58 10.77
C SER A 141 20.03 13.70 9.68
N LYS A 142 20.39 13.94 8.42
CA LYS A 142 20.05 13.05 7.32
C LYS A 142 20.59 11.63 7.54
N VAL A 143 21.89 11.50 7.82
CA VAL A 143 22.54 10.20 7.99
C VAL A 143 21.91 9.40 9.13
N ASP A 144 21.72 10.04 10.29
CA ASP A 144 21.16 9.41 11.48
C ASP A 144 19.70 8.98 11.28
N PHE A 145 18.88 9.88 10.72
CA PHE A 145 17.47 9.59 10.43
C PHE A 145 17.30 8.45 9.43
N GLU A 146 17.99 8.49 8.28
CA GLU A 146 17.85 7.46 7.24
C GLU A 146 18.36 6.10 7.73
N ALA A 147 19.48 6.07 8.47
CA ALA A 147 20.02 4.85 9.04
C ALA A 147 19.07 4.23 10.08
N ALA A 148 18.51 5.04 10.98
CA ALA A 148 17.58 4.56 11.99
C ALA A 148 16.24 4.12 11.37
N ALA A 149 15.72 4.87 10.39
CA ALA A 149 14.51 4.53 9.66
C ALA A 149 14.65 3.19 8.92
N GLN A 150 15.76 3.01 8.20
CA GLN A 150 16.08 1.75 7.53
C GLN A 150 16.19 0.59 8.52
N SER A 151 16.92 0.77 9.63
CA SER A 151 17.09 -0.25 10.66
C SER A 151 15.75 -0.71 11.24
N LEU A 152 14.91 0.26 11.64
CA LEU A 152 13.60 0.00 12.21
C LEU A 152 12.72 -0.79 11.23
N MET A 153 12.54 -0.29 10.00
CA MET A 153 11.70 -0.95 9.00
C MET A 153 12.20 -2.36 8.64
N LEU A 154 13.52 -2.55 8.54
CA LEU A 154 14.12 -3.83 8.18
C LEU A 154 13.93 -4.88 9.27
N GLU A 155 14.19 -4.53 10.52
CA GLU A 155 14.11 -5.47 11.62
C GLU A 155 12.65 -5.76 11.99
N THR A 156 11.72 -4.80 11.86
CA THR A 156 10.29 -5.09 11.94
C THR A 156 9.87 -6.10 10.86
N LEU A 157 10.26 -5.90 9.59
CA LEU A 157 9.95 -6.84 8.50
C LEU A 157 10.53 -8.23 8.76
N ARG A 158 11.75 -8.29 9.29
CA ARG A 158 12.41 -9.54 9.66
C ARG A 158 11.59 -10.27 10.72
N GLU A 159 11.14 -9.55 11.74
CA GLU A 159 10.42 -10.12 12.86
C GLU A 159 9.01 -10.61 12.48
N VAL A 160 8.22 -9.80 11.76
CA VAL A 160 6.88 -10.22 11.31
C VAL A 160 6.95 -11.42 10.37
N LYS A 161 7.99 -11.51 9.52
CA LYS A 161 8.23 -12.67 8.65
C LYS A 161 8.70 -13.89 9.43
N ARG A 162 9.49 -13.72 10.49
CA ARG A 162 9.88 -14.82 11.38
C ARG A 162 8.66 -15.42 12.08
N LEU A 163 7.77 -14.55 12.57
CA LEU A 163 6.59 -14.93 13.33
C LEU A 163 5.46 -15.47 12.43
N ARG A 164 5.27 -14.92 11.23
CA ARG A 164 4.23 -15.35 10.26
C ARG A 164 4.86 -15.57 8.87
N PRO A 165 5.63 -16.66 8.69
CA PRO A 165 6.45 -16.89 7.49
C PRO A 165 5.67 -17.21 6.21
N LYS A 166 4.38 -17.55 6.33
CA LYS A 166 3.51 -17.83 5.18
C LYS A 166 2.74 -16.60 4.69
N ALA A 167 2.71 -15.54 5.46
CA ALA A 167 2.06 -14.29 5.08
C ALA A 167 2.94 -13.47 4.13
N LEU A 168 2.27 -12.63 3.35
CA LEU A 168 2.94 -11.70 2.45
C LEU A 168 3.06 -10.35 3.13
N TRP A 169 4.29 -9.93 3.43
CA TRP A 169 4.61 -8.74 4.22
C TRP A 169 5.20 -7.65 3.35
N GLY A 170 4.86 -6.41 3.67
CA GLY A 170 5.37 -5.24 2.97
C GLY A 170 4.78 -3.96 3.55
N PHE A 171 5.36 -2.84 3.15
CA PHE A 171 4.91 -1.52 3.55
C PHE A 171 3.99 -0.91 2.49
N SER A 172 3.08 -0.08 2.96
CA SER A 172 2.25 0.78 2.14
C SER A 172 2.40 2.20 2.68
N PRO A 173 2.55 3.23 1.82
CA PRO A 173 2.08 3.32 0.43
C PRO A 173 3.12 2.94 -0.65
N TYR A 174 4.14 2.14 -0.33
CA TYR A 174 5.30 1.90 -1.21
C TYR A 174 5.09 0.88 -2.36
N PRO A 175 5.79 1.09 -3.50
CA PRO A 175 6.54 2.30 -3.84
C PRO A 175 5.60 3.47 -4.10
N ALA A 176 6.08 4.71 -3.97
CA ALA A 176 5.32 5.89 -4.36
C ALA A 176 5.83 6.39 -5.71
N CYS A 177 4.91 6.73 -6.61
CA CYS A 177 5.27 7.33 -7.89
C CYS A 177 5.24 8.87 -7.87
N TYR A 178 4.55 9.45 -6.90
CA TYR A 178 4.41 10.91 -6.78
C TYR A 178 4.61 11.35 -5.33
N SER A 179 5.35 12.45 -5.16
CA SER A 179 5.59 13.12 -3.89
C SER A 179 4.57 14.25 -3.70
N GLY A 180 3.28 13.95 -3.57
CA GLY A 180 2.26 15.01 -3.41
C GLY A 180 0.81 14.56 -3.41
N GLU A 181 -0.09 15.51 -3.15
CA GLU A 181 -1.55 15.29 -3.19
C GLU A 181 -2.03 14.99 -4.63
N PRO A 182 -2.97 14.06 -4.82
CA PRO A 182 -3.45 13.67 -6.15
C PRO A 182 -4.16 14.79 -6.93
N SER A 183 -4.49 15.90 -6.27
CA SER A 183 -5.13 17.09 -6.87
C SER A 183 -4.29 17.72 -8.00
N GLN A 184 -2.97 17.48 -8.03
CA GLN A 184 -2.07 17.98 -9.07
C GLN A 184 -2.30 17.38 -10.47
N THR A 185 -3.12 16.32 -10.60
CA THR A 185 -3.43 15.70 -11.90
C THR A 185 -4.48 16.46 -12.71
N THR A 186 -5.06 17.54 -12.17
CA THR A 186 -5.99 18.42 -12.92
C THR A 186 -5.27 19.30 -13.95
N LEU A 187 -3.94 19.30 -13.92
CA LEU A 187 -3.10 20.00 -14.89
C LEU A 187 -2.99 19.16 -16.18
N ALA A 188 -3.38 19.74 -17.30
CA ALA A 188 -3.46 19.14 -18.64
C ALA A 188 -2.16 18.54 -19.21
N ASN A 189 -1.05 18.54 -18.46
CA ASN A 189 0.27 18.07 -18.85
C ASN A 189 0.73 16.85 -18.05
N TYR A 190 -0.20 15.95 -17.67
CA TYR A 190 0.17 14.76 -16.93
C TYR A 190 0.91 13.77 -17.83
N SER A 191 2.20 13.57 -17.56
CA SER A 191 3.07 12.64 -18.28
C SER A 191 2.59 11.19 -18.13
N SER A 192 2.81 10.38 -19.16
CA SER A 192 2.50 8.95 -19.18
C SER A 192 3.44 8.08 -18.33
N GLN A 193 4.32 8.71 -17.52
CA GLN A 193 5.37 8.03 -16.77
C GLN A 193 5.60 8.66 -15.40
N CYS A 194 6.08 7.81 -14.49
CA CYS A 194 6.58 8.22 -13.19
C CYS A 194 7.76 9.19 -13.35
N PRO A 195 7.88 10.26 -12.53
CA PRO A 195 9.02 11.16 -12.61
C PRO A 195 10.34 10.41 -12.40
N PRO A 196 11.38 10.63 -13.24
CA PRO A 196 12.65 9.90 -13.11
C PRO A 196 13.32 10.05 -11.73
N ALA A 197 13.19 11.23 -11.10
CA ALA A 197 13.69 11.45 -9.74
C ALA A 197 12.98 10.57 -8.69
N GLU A 198 11.67 10.36 -8.85
CA GLU A 198 10.89 9.48 -7.97
C GLU A 198 11.28 8.01 -8.15
N MET A 199 11.50 7.60 -9.40
CA MET A 199 11.98 6.25 -9.73
C MET A 199 13.38 5.99 -9.17
N ALA A 200 14.30 6.97 -9.26
CA ALA A 200 15.64 6.86 -8.68
C ALA A 200 15.58 6.73 -7.15
N LEU A 201 14.72 7.50 -6.48
CA LEU A 201 14.49 7.34 -5.04
C LEU A 201 13.92 5.94 -4.73
N ASN A 202 13.06 5.38 -5.57
CA ASN A 202 12.59 4.01 -5.38
C ASN A 202 13.71 2.98 -5.63
N ASP A 203 14.68 3.25 -6.50
CA ASP A 203 15.83 2.38 -6.72
C ASP A 203 16.75 2.33 -5.48
N ASP A 204 16.92 3.47 -4.78
CA ASP A 204 17.68 3.54 -3.51
C ASP A 204 17.05 2.67 -2.40
N LEU A 205 15.75 2.39 -2.49
CA LEU A 205 15.02 1.50 -1.58
C LEU A 205 15.15 0.01 -1.94
N LEU A 206 16.12 -0.39 -2.76
CA LEU A 206 16.37 -1.80 -3.10
C LEU A 206 16.53 -2.69 -1.85
N TRP A 207 17.07 -2.14 -0.76
CA TRP A 207 17.15 -2.82 0.54
C TRP A 207 15.79 -3.23 1.10
N LEU A 208 14.75 -2.41 0.87
CA LEU A 208 13.38 -2.65 1.32
C LEU A 208 12.70 -3.71 0.47
N TRP A 209 12.77 -3.57 -0.86
CA TRP A 209 12.15 -4.50 -1.80
C TRP A 209 12.65 -5.93 -1.61
N ARG A 210 13.96 -6.10 -1.39
CA ARG A 210 14.57 -7.43 -1.12
C ARG A 210 14.05 -8.09 0.16
N ARG A 211 13.46 -7.33 1.07
CA ARG A 211 13.00 -7.82 2.38
C ARG A 211 11.49 -8.01 2.42
N CYS A 212 10.73 -7.28 1.62
CA CYS A 212 9.31 -7.53 1.40
C CYS A 212 9.05 -8.92 0.78
N SER A 213 7.85 -9.45 0.97
CA SER A 213 7.32 -10.61 0.23
C SER A 213 6.10 -10.27 -0.64
N ALA A 214 5.62 -9.02 -0.57
CA ALA A 214 4.68 -8.39 -1.50
C ALA A 214 4.86 -6.86 -1.50
N LEU A 215 4.30 -6.18 -2.50
CA LEU A 215 4.24 -4.71 -2.58
C LEU A 215 2.81 -4.21 -2.46
N TYR A 216 2.64 -3.07 -1.78
CA TYR A 216 1.33 -2.53 -1.40
C TYR A 216 1.20 -1.03 -1.74
N PRO A 217 1.30 -0.65 -3.03
CA PRO A 217 1.10 0.74 -3.43
C PRO A 217 -0.32 1.20 -3.06
N LEU A 218 -0.46 2.47 -2.69
CA LEU A 218 -1.76 3.05 -2.37
C LEU A 218 -2.37 3.69 -3.62
N LEU A 219 -3.59 3.29 -3.97
CA LEU A 219 -4.39 3.86 -5.06
C LEU A 219 -5.50 4.73 -4.47
N THR A 220 -5.36 6.03 -4.64
CA THR A 220 -6.33 7.05 -4.18
C THR A 220 -6.71 7.96 -5.33
N LEU A 221 -7.96 8.41 -5.34
CA LEU A 221 -8.48 9.38 -6.31
C LEU A 221 -9.19 10.51 -5.60
N GLU A 222 -9.14 11.70 -6.15
CA GLU A 222 -9.95 12.86 -5.80
C GLU A 222 -11.26 12.84 -6.59
N LYS A 223 -12.33 13.41 -6.02
CA LYS A 223 -13.63 13.40 -6.71
C LYS A 223 -13.59 14.16 -8.04
N VAL A 224 -12.79 15.22 -8.10
CA VAL A 224 -12.56 16.02 -9.32
C VAL A 224 -11.93 15.20 -10.46
N GLN A 225 -11.23 14.09 -10.14
CA GLN A 225 -10.63 13.21 -11.13
C GLN A 225 -11.60 12.15 -11.67
N SER A 226 -12.78 11.99 -11.07
CA SER A 226 -13.71 10.88 -11.34
C SER A 226 -14.03 10.72 -12.83
N GLY A 227 -13.85 9.50 -13.36
CA GLY A 227 -14.14 9.16 -14.75
C GLY A 227 -13.21 9.79 -15.79
N SER A 228 -12.16 10.50 -15.36
CA SER A 228 -11.22 11.16 -16.30
C SER A 228 -10.14 10.21 -16.81
N ALA A 229 -9.65 10.46 -18.03
CA ALA A 229 -8.46 9.76 -18.54
C ALA A 229 -7.21 10.02 -17.68
N GLY A 230 -7.13 11.19 -17.03
CA GLY A 230 -6.06 11.54 -16.10
C GLY A 230 -6.04 10.67 -14.85
N ALA A 231 -7.21 10.34 -14.27
CA ALA A 231 -7.33 9.41 -13.15
C ALA A 231 -6.75 8.03 -13.50
N ARG A 232 -7.13 7.51 -14.67
CA ARG A 232 -6.60 6.24 -15.16
C ARG A 232 -5.09 6.30 -15.31
N LEU A 233 -4.54 7.30 -16.00
CA LEU A 233 -3.09 7.44 -16.21
C LEU A 233 -2.32 7.56 -14.90
N TYR A 234 -2.86 8.32 -13.94
CA TYR A 234 -2.29 8.44 -12.59
C TYR A 234 -2.13 7.07 -11.91
N LEU A 235 -3.21 6.30 -11.86
CA LEU A 235 -3.21 4.97 -11.25
C LEU A 235 -2.36 3.98 -12.04
N SER A 236 -2.42 4.00 -13.38
CA SER A 236 -1.58 3.20 -14.26
C SER A 236 -0.09 3.43 -13.98
N ASN A 237 0.35 4.67 -13.81
CA ASN A 237 1.76 4.98 -13.56
C ASN A 237 2.22 4.49 -12.19
N GLN A 238 1.38 4.63 -11.17
CA GLN A 238 1.62 4.08 -9.82
C GLN A 238 1.76 2.55 -9.86
N LEU A 239 0.94 1.86 -10.67
CA LEU A 239 1.02 0.42 -10.90
C LEU A 239 2.26 0.01 -11.71
N LYS A 240 2.61 0.77 -12.76
CA LYS A 240 3.81 0.55 -13.59
C LYS A 240 5.05 0.58 -12.71
N GLU A 241 5.14 1.55 -11.79
CA GLU A 241 6.28 1.67 -10.88
C GLU A 241 6.34 0.51 -9.87
N ALA A 242 5.20 0.11 -9.30
CA ALA A 242 5.14 -1.06 -8.42
C ALA A 242 5.60 -2.35 -9.12
N LEU A 243 5.20 -2.56 -10.38
CA LEU A 243 5.63 -3.70 -11.17
C LEU A 243 7.10 -3.60 -11.62
N ARG A 244 7.62 -2.38 -11.84
CA ARG A 244 9.04 -2.18 -12.13
C ARG A 244 9.90 -2.59 -10.93
N VAL A 245 9.63 -2.04 -9.74
CA VAL A 245 10.45 -2.33 -8.56
C VAL A 245 10.30 -3.77 -8.05
N SER A 246 9.15 -4.41 -8.30
CA SER A 246 8.95 -5.83 -7.97
C SER A 246 9.96 -6.75 -8.69
N SER A 247 10.38 -6.35 -9.89
CA SER A 247 11.33 -7.08 -10.73
C SER A 247 12.80 -6.79 -10.43
N LEU A 248 13.10 -5.72 -9.68
CA LEU A 248 14.47 -5.36 -9.29
C LEU A 248 15.08 -6.32 -8.27
N THR A 249 14.24 -7.04 -7.52
CA THR A 249 14.72 -8.03 -6.54
C THR A 249 15.44 -9.16 -7.27
N SER A 250 16.60 -9.63 -6.81
CA SER A 250 17.29 -10.79 -7.42
C SER A 250 16.63 -12.14 -7.09
N SER A 251 15.33 -12.15 -6.83
CA SER A 251 14.52 -13.30 -6.48
C SER A 251 14.21 -14.17 -7.72
N ALA A 252 13.90 -15.44 -7.49
CA ALA A 252 13.46 -16.36 -8.55
C ALA A 252 12.13 -15.91 -9.22
N PHE A 253 11.33 -15.12 -8.51
CA PHE A 253 10.06 -14.58 -8.97
C PHE A 253 9.94 -13.10 -8.62
N ASP A 254 9.21 -12.35 -9.47
CA ASP A 254 8.85 -10.97 -9.20
C ASP A 254 7.91 -10.91 -7.96
N LEU A 255 8.04 -9.87 -7.13
CA LEU A 255 7.18 -9.72 -5.96
C LEU A 255 5.71 -9.56 -6.39
N PRO A 256 4.76 -10.27 -5.75
CA PRO A 256 3.35 -10.03 -6.02
C PRO A 256 2.96 -8.62 -5.54
N VAL A 257 2.23 -7.91 -6.40
CA VAL A 257 1.72 -6.56 -6.11
C VAL A 257 0.24 -6.66 -5.74
N PHE A 258 -0.13 -6.08 -4.61
CA PHE A 258 -1.50 -5.96 -4.11
C PHE A 258 -1.79 -4.49 -3.77
N PRO A 259 -2.22 -3.67 -4.75
CA PRO A 259 -2.54 -2.29 -4.49
C PRO A 259 -3.67 -2.15 -3.46
N LEU A 260 -3.53 -1.22 -2.52
CA LEU A 260 -4.62 -0.82 -1.62
C LEU A 260 -5.46 0.22 -2.35
N VAL A 261 -6.69 -0.14 -2.69
CA VAL A 261 -7.66 0.74 -3.35
C VAL A 261 -8.51 1.38 -2.26
N LYS A 262 -8.37 2.69 -2.07
CA LYS A 262 -9.27 3.43 -1.19
C LYS A 262 -10.67 3.42 -1.79
N SER A 263 -11.67 2.94 -1.06
CA SER A 263 -13.05 2.76 -1.58
C SER A 263 -13.80 4.08 -1.82
N PHE A 264 -13.29 5.19 -1.30
CA PHE A 264 -13.87 6.53 -1.43
C PHE A 264 -12.85 7.50 -2.02
N TYR A 265 -13.33 8.60 -2.60
CA TYR A 265 -12.44 9.67 -3.01
C TYR A 265 -11.74 10.30 -1.79
N ALA A 266 -10.54 10.84 -1.96
CA ALA A 266 -9.78 11.44 -0.86
C ALA A 266 -10.42 12.73 -0.34
N SER A 267 -10.90 13.60 -1.24
CA SER A 267 -11.63 14.85 -0.95
C SER A 267 -13.05 14.67 -0.43
N THR A 268 -13.67 13.52 -0.67
CA THR A 268 -15.08 13.30 -0.34
C THR A 268 -15.29 11.91 0.21
N ASN A 269 -16.07 11.74 1.27
CA ASN A 269 -16.47 10.42 1.77
C ASN A 269 -17.55 9.75 0.88
N THR A 270 -17.46 9.94 -0.45
CA THR A 270 -18.33 9.27 -1.42
C THR A 270 -17.57 8.13 -2.10
N PHE A 271 -18.26 7.00 -2.30
CA PHE A 271 -17.66 5.81 -2.91
C PHE A 271 -17.25 6.03 -4.36
N LEU A 272 -16.21 5.30 -4.79
CA LEU A 272 -15.75 5.30 -6.18
C LEU A 272 -16.87 4.87 -7.15
N SER A 273 -16.93 5.53 -8.30
CA SER A 273 -17.79 5.12 -9.40
C SER A 273 -17.30 3.80 -10.02
N GLN A 274 -18.15 3.11 -10.79
CA GLN A 274 -17.72 1.94 -11.56
C GLN A 274 -16.57 2.27 -12.54
N ALA A 275 -16.58 3.46 -13.16
CA ALA A 275 -15.52 3.89 -14.07
C ALA A 275 -14.17 4.06 -13.34
N ASP A 276 -14.21 4.49 -12.09
CA ASP A 276 -13.00 4.64 -11.26
C ASP A 276 -12.53 3.29 -10.71
N LEU A 277 -13.44 2.36 -10.42
CA LEU A 277 -13.08 0.96 -10.14
C LEU A 277 -12.44 0.29 -11.35
N VAL A 278 -12.88 0.61 -12.58
CA VAL A 278 -12.20 0.16 -13.81
C VAL A 278 -10.78 0.71 -13.87
N SER A 279 -10.60 1.98 -13.55
CA SER A 279 -9.29 2.64 -13.56
C SER A 279 -8.35 2.16 -12.44
N ALA A 280 -8.89 1.64 -11.33
CA ALA A 280 -8.10 1.11 -10.22
C ALA A 280 -7.94 -0.42 -10.28
N VAL A 281 -9.04 -1.15 -10.10
CA VAL A 281 -9.06 -2.62 -10.02
C VAL A 281 -8.91 -3.25 -11.40
N GLY A 282 -9.61 -2.74 -12.40
CA GLY A 282 -9.50 -3.24 -13.78
C GLY A 282 -8.10 -3.06 -14.35
N GLU A 283 -7.51 -1.88 -14.16
CA GLU A 283 -6.13 -1.60 -14.58
C GLU A 283 -5.13 -2.50 -13.84
N SER A 284 -5.32 -2.71 -12.53
CA SER A 284 -4.50 -3.66 -11.75
C SER A 284 -4.55 -5.07 -12.32
N ALA A 285 -5.73 -5.57 -12.68
CA ALA A 285 -5.89 -6.89 -13.30
C ALA A 285 -5.24 -6.96 -14.68
N ALA A 286 -5.48 -5.96 -15.54
CA ALA A 286 -4.94 -5.89 -16.89
C ALA A 286 -3.41 -5.79 -16.92
N MET A 287 -2.80 -5.19 -15.90
CA MET A 287 -1.34 -5.06 -15.78
C MET A 287 -0.65 -6.28 -15.14
N GLY A 288 -1.40 -7.29 -14.68
CA GLY A 288 -0.82 -8.52 -14.13
C GLY A 288 -0.44 -8.46 -12.65
N THR A 289 -1.00 -7.51 -11.89
CA THR A 289 -0.88 -7.53 -10.42
C THR A 289 -1.47 -8.84 -9.85
N ALA A 290 -1.13 -9.16 -8.60
CA ALA A 290 -1.61 -10.39 -7.98
C ALA A 290 -3.06 -10.31 -7.50
N GLY A 291 -3.53 -9.09 -7.30
CA GLY A 291 -4.83 -8.81 -6.71
C GLY A 291 -4.88 -7.36 -6.25
N VAL A 292 -5.93 -7.01 -5.53
CA VAL A 292 -6.10 -5.70 -4.88
C VAL A 292 -6.69 -5.90 -3.48
N VAL A 293 -6.53 -4.89 -2.62
CA VAL A 293 -7.23 -4.80 -1.34
C VAL A 293 -8.17 -3.61 -1.42
N ILE A 294 -9.47 -3.83 -1.28
CA ILE A 294 -10.43 -2.74 -1.08
C ILE A 294 -10.32 -2.30 0.37
N TRP A 295 -9.93 -1.05 0.61
CA TRP A 295 -9.40 -0.61 1.90
C TRP A 295 -10.01 0.69 2.41
N GLU A 296 -10.18 0.76 3.73
CA GLU A 296 -10.57 1.94 4.49
C GLU A 296 -9.92 1.92 5.88
N LYS A 297 -9.50 3.08 6.43
CA LYS A 297 -8.98 3.18 7.81
C LYS A 297 -10.09 3.20 8.87
N SER A 298 -11.28 3.71 8.57
CA SER A 298 -12.34 3.94 9.56
C SER A 298 -12.81 2.64 10.23
N GLU A 299 -12.65 2.58 11.56
CA GLU A 299 -13.04 1.42 12.38
C GLU A 299 -14.51 1.46 12.79
N THR A 300 -15.09 2.65 12.99
CA THR A 300 -16.48 2.82 13.41
C THR A 300 -17.28 3.51 12.31
N LYS A 301 -18.34 2.85 11.87
CA LYS A 301 -19.27 3.38 10.87
C LYS A 301 -20.61 3.71 11.52
N THR A 302 -21.16 4.86 11.14
CA THR A 302 -22.55 5.21 11.44
C THR A 302 -23.51 4.30 10.67
N GLU A 303 -24.76 4.22 11.11
CA GLU A 303 -25.79 3.42 10.42
C GLU A 303 -25.95 3.84 8.95
N ARG A 304 -25.86 5.15 8.67
CA ARG A 304 -25.91 5.68 7.31
C ARG A 304 -24.71 5.24 6.47
N GLU A 305 -23.49 5.33 7.01
CA GLU A 305 -22.29 4.86 6.29
C GLU A 305 -22.35 3.35 6.01
N CYS A 306 -22.92 2.56 6.92
CA CYS A 306 -23.17 1.14 6.69
C CYS A 306 -24.18 0.89 5.56
N GLN A 307 -25.25 1.69 5.48
CA GLN A 307 -26.24 1.60 4.40
C GLN A 307 -25.61 1.99 3.05
N ASP A 308 -24.87 3.10 3.01
CA ASP A 308 -24.17 3.56 1.81
C ASP A 308 -23.12 2.54 1.34
N LEU A 309 -22.40 1.91 2.28
CA LEU A 309 -21.46 0.82 2.00
C LEU A 309 -22.17 -0.41 1.43
N ALA A 310 -23.28 -0.83 2.03
CA ALA A 310 -24.06 -1.96 1.55
C ALA A 310 -24.60 -1.71 0.14
N GLU A 311 -25.07 -0.50 -0.14
CA GLU A 311 -25.50 -0.10 -1.48
C GLU A 311 -24.34 -0.11 -2.48
N PHE A 312 -23.19 0.46 -2.12
CA PHE A 312 -22.01 0.45 -2.98
C PHE A 312 -21.52 -0.98 -3.29
N VAL A 313 -21.46 -1.86 -2.29
CA VAL A 313 -21.06 -3.26 -2.47
C VAL A 313 -22.03 -3.99 -3.38
N THR A 314 -23.33 -3.86 -3.14
CA THR A 314 -24.34 -4.60 -3.90
C THR A 314 -24.53 -4.10 -5.32
N LYS A 315 -24.47 -2.77 -5.55
CA LYS A 315 -24.80 -2.17 -6.84
C LYS A 315 -23.60 -1.89 -7.72
N VAL A 316 -22.41 -1.70 -7.15
CA VAL A 316 -21.24 -1.20 -7.88
C VAL A 316 -20.05 -2.16 -7.76
N LEU A 317 -19.48 -2.29 -6.56
CA LEU A 317 -18.24 -3.04 -6.38
C LEU A 317 -18.41 -4.54 -6.60
N GLY A 318 -19.47 -5.13 -6.06
CA GLY A 318 -19.73 -6.57 -6.10
C GLY A 318 -19.87 -7.10 -7.53
N PRO A 319 -20.83 -6.59 -8.32
CA PRO A 319 -20.98 -7.00 -9.73
C PRO A 319 -19.69 -6.84 -10.54
N TYR A 320 -18.98 -5.72 -10.32
CA TYR A 320 -17.71 -5.47 -11.00
C TYR A 320 -16.60 -6.45 -10.59
N SER A 321 -16.50 -6.77 -9.29
CA SER A 321 -15.54 -7.73 -8.72
C SER A 321 -15.74 -9.13 -9.29
N SER A 322 -17.00 -9.60 -9.38
CA SER A 322 -17.33 -10.87 -10.02
C SER A 322 -16.88 -10.91 -11.48
N ASN A 323 -17.15 -9.84 -12.24
CA ASN A 323 -16.80 -9.76 -13.65
C ASN A 323 -15.27 -9.85 -13.85
N VAL A 324 -14.50 -8.97 -13.21
CA VAL A 324 -13.04 -8.89 -13.42
C VAL A 324 -12.31 -10.14 -12.92
N THR A 325 -12.72 -10.72 -11.79
CA THR A 325 -12.09 -11.95 -11.26
C THR A 325 -12.41 -13.17 -12.12
N ALA A 326 -13.65 -13.30 -12.62
CA ALA A 326 -14.03 -14.36 -13.54
C ALA A 326 -13.31 -14.23 -14.90
N ALA A 327 -13.24 -13.02 -15.45
CA ALA A 327 -12.51 -12.75 -16.69
C ALA A 327 -11.01 -13.07 -16.55
N ALA A 328 -10.38 -12.71 -15.42
CA ALA A 328 -8.98 -13.04 -15.16
C ALA A 328 -8.75 -14.56 -15.06
N ARG A 329 -9.67 -15.30 -14.42
CA ARG A 329 -9.62 -16.78 -14.35
C ARG A 329 -9.75 -17.42 -15.73
N LEU A 330 -10.74 -17.01 -16.52
CA LEU A 330 -10.94 -17.51 -17.88
C LEU A 330 -9.74 -17.21 -18.77
N CYS A 331 -9.20 -15.99 -18.70
CA CYS A 331 -8.03 -15.62 -19.46
C CYS A 331 -6.81 -16.47 -19.10
N SER A 332 -6.57 -16.68 -17.80
CA SER A 332 -5.49 -17.56 -17.31
C SER A 332 -5.65 -18.99 -17.81
N ALA A 333 -6.86 -19.55 -17.74
CA ALA A 333 -7.13 -20.91 -18.21
C ALA A 333 -6.90 -21.04 -19.73
N SER A 334 -7.47 -20.12 -20.52
CA SER A 334 -7.48 -20.19 -21.97
C SER A 334 -6.15 -19.78 -22.62
N LEU A 335 -5.50 -18.72 -22.13
CA LEU A 335 -4.29 -18.16 -22.75
C LEU A 335 -3.00 -18.53 -22.02
N CYS A 336 -3.09 -18.90 -20.73
CA CYS A 336 -1.92 -19.22 -19.91
C CYS A 336 -1.92 -20.66 -19.37
N GLN A 337 -2.83 -21.53 -19.85
CA GLN A 337 -2.98 -22.92 -19.42
C GLN A 337 -3.14 -23.07 -17.89
N GLY A 338 -3.71 -22.06 -17.22
CA GLY A 338 -3.85 -22.00 -15.77
C GLY A 338 -2.52 -21.80 -15.00
N LYS A 339 -1.42 -21.52 -15.69
CA LYS A 339 -0.06 -21.40 -15.12
C LYS A 339 0.47 -19.97 -15.08
N GLY A 340 -0.36 -18.97 -15.39
CA GLY A 340 0.05 -17.57 -15.44
C GLY A 340 -1.11 -16.58 -15.34
N ARG A 341 -0.77 -15.29 -15.35
CA ARG A 341 -1.74 -14.18 -15.44
C ARG A 341 -1.69 -13.59 -16.84
N CYS A 342 -2.85 -13.22 -17.38
CA CYS A 342 -2.90 -12.40 -18.56
C CYS A 342 -2.40 -10.99 -18.26
N VAL A 343 -1.61 -10.44 -19.16
CA VAL A 343 -1.09 -9.07 -19.08
C VAL A 343 -1.37 -8.38 -20.40
N ARG A 344 -1.83 -7.14 -20.34
CA ARG A 344 -2.09 -6.29 -21.49
C ARG A 344 -0.77 -6.07 -22.24
N GLN A 345 -0.76 -6.44 -23.52
CA GLN A 345 0.45 -6.33 -24.36
C GLN A 345 0.83 -4.88 -24.66
N ASN A 346 -0.16 -4.03 -24.93
CA ASN A 346 0.05 -2.59 -25.14
C ASN A 346 -0.32 -1.82 -23.86
N PRO A 347 0.66 -1.31 -23.09
CA PRO A 347 0.39 -0.60 -21.85
C PRO A 347 -0.48 0.66 -22.00
N ASP A 348 -0.60 1.21 -23.21
CA ASP A 348 -1.36 2.44 -23.45
C ASP A 348 -2.77 2.18 -24.01
N SER A 349 -3.12 0.93 -24.33
CA SER A 349 -4.46 0.58 -24.80
C SER A 349 -5.48 0.53 -23.65
N SER A 350 -6.76 0.63 -24.00
CA SER A 350 -7.90 0.54 -23.08
C SER A 350 -8.42 -0.90 -22.90
N ALA A 351 -7.59 -1.90 -23.17
CA ALA A 351 -7.98 -3.30 -23.00
C ALA A 351 -8.02 -3.67 -21.51
N TYR A 352 -9.13 -4.25 -21.08
CA TYR A 352 -9.33 -4.78 -19.73
C TYR A 352 -9.76 -6.24 -19.79
N LEU A 353 -9.61 -6.92 -18.65
CA LEU A 353 -10.13 -8.27 -18.44
C LEU A 353 -11.55 -8.15 -17.90
N HIS A 354 -12.54 -8.02 -18.80
CA HIS A 354 -13.96 -8.03 -18.47
C HIS A 354 -14.70 -9.09 -19.28
N LEU A 355 -15.75 -9.65 -18.68
CA LEU A 355 -16.74 -10.45 -19.38
C LEU A 355 -17.65 -9.52 -20.20
N PRO A 356 -18.12 -9.96 -21.40
CA PRO A 356 -19.04 -9.21 -22.26
C PRO A 356 -20.35 -8.80 -21.60
#